data_AF-A0A9J6DR07-F1
#
_entry.id   AF-A0A9J6DR07-F1
#
_cell.length_a   1.000
_cell.length_b   1.000
_cell.length_c   1.000
_cell.angle_alpha   90.00
_cell.angle_beta   90.00
_cell.angle_gamma   90.00
#
_symmetry.space_group_name_H-M   'P 1'
#
loop_
_entity.id
_entity.type
_entity.pdbx_description
1 polymer ?
#
loop_
_entity_poly.entity_id
_entity_poly.type
_entity_poly.pdbx_seq_one_letter_code
_entity_poly.pdbx_strand_id
1 'polypeptide(L)'
;MAEPNQASFFVHESAVSVTLQLKVVEEQQSSHLDFAESSGVTLMTFDCLEELQKIKDKNARLLLRFSAQAGDHEDRMARKYGCSILEAEHILRVATDQGHTVVGIAFHIGGRHFSTESYRSAIEKARRLFDISAQMGIKMTVLDIGGGFVGSTRRRDLFIQVCETVRSALDEHFPSTGGIHVIAEPGQYMVTSSFTLAVKVVAKRTRQTNVDGISCNVAFTRPSLRLFRSEISEGERNWRQKCCRPVYSDLGAR
;
A
#
# COMPACT_ATOMS: atom_id res chain seq x y z
N MET A 1 6.49 4.14 7.75
CA MET A 1 7.80 4.79 7.89
C MET A 1 8.53 4.70 6.56
N ALA A 2 8.41 5.74 5.75
CA ALA A 2 9.24 5.93 4.56
C ALA A 2 10.46 6.77 4.99
N GLU A 3 11.65 6.20 4.87
CA GLU A 3 12.93 6.84 5.20
C GLU A 3 13.42 7.74 4.04
N PRO A 4 14.25 8.77 4.29
CA PRO A 4 14.76 9.70 3.26
C PRO A 4 15.45 9.02 2.07
N ASN A 5 15.97 7.80 2.24
CA ASN A 5 16.63 7.02 1.19
C ASN A 5 15.67 6.39 0.15
N GLN A 6 14.35 6.50 0.33
CA GLN A 6 13.38 6.01 -0.67
C GLN A 6 13.09 7.03 -1.78
N ALA A 7 13.68 8.23 -1.71
CA ALA A 7 13.42 9.31 -2.65
C ALA A 7 14.09 9.14 -4.04
N SER A 8 14.76 8.02 -4.32
CA SER A 8 15.51 7.85 -5.57
C SER A 8 15.48 6.39 -6.05
N PHE A 9 14.45 6.03 -6.80
CA PHE A 9 14.48 4.84 -7.65
C PHE A 9 13.78 5.15 -8.98
N PHE A 10 14.47 4.94 -10.10
CA PHE A 10 13.95 5.06 -11.47
C PHE A 10 13.88 3.67 -12.10
N VAL A 11 12.74 3.33 -12.72
CA VAL A 11 12.66 2.27 -13.72
C VAL A 11 11.76 2.78 -14.84
N HIS A 12 12.27 2.79 -16.07
CA HIS A 12 11.53 3.16 -17.26
C HIS A 12 11.39 1.92 -18.16
N GLU A 13 10.19 1.34 -18.25
CA GLU A 13 9.85 0.47 -19.38
C GLU A 13 8.32 0.34 -19.60
N SER A 14 7.91 0.78 -20.80
CA SER A 14 6.78 0.34 -21.65
C SER A 14 5.30 0.54 -21.24
N ALA A 15 4.61 1.29 -22.10
CA ALA A 15 3.18 1.34 -22.45
C ALA A 15 2.11 1.71 -21.39
N VAL A 16 2.44 1.69 -20.10
CA VAL A 16 1.67 2.36 -19.06
C VAL A 16 2.60 3.38 -18.44
N SER A 17 2.28 4.67 -18.52
CA SER A 17 3.07 5.70 -17.82
C SER A 17 2.86 5.53 -16.32
N VAL A 18 3.65 4.68 -15.69
CA VAL A 18 3.79 4.63 -14.24
C VAL A 18 4.67 5.82 -13.86
N THR A 19 4.03 6.95 -13.59
CA THR A 19 4.73 8.11 -13.05
C THR A 19 5.05 7.83 -11.60
N LEU A 20 6.34 7.63 -11.29
CA LEU A 20 6.81 7.57 -9.93
C LEU A 20 6.68 8.96 -9.32
N GLN A 21 5.68 9.15 -8.46
CA GLN A 21 5.55 10.35 -7.65
C GLN A 21 6.19 10.13 -6.30
N LEU A 22 7.25 10.90 -6.04
CA LEU A 22 7.84 10.98 -4.72
C LEU A 22 6.89 11.77 -3.84
N LYS A 23 6.49 11.13 -2.74
CA LYS A 23 5.56 11.68 -1.78
C LYS A 23 6.09 11.41 -0.39
N VAL A 24 6.14 12.44 0.44
CA VAL A 24 6.54 12.27 1.84
C VAL A 24 5.34 11.82 2.68
N VAL A 25 5.53 10.73 3.42
CA VAL A 25 4.46 10.00 4.13
C VAL A 25 4.75 9.94 5.63
N GLU A 26 3.83 10.52 6.43
CA GLU A 26 3.60 10.38 7.88
C GLU A 26 4.72 10.80 8.86
N GLU A 27 4.33 11.28 10.06
CA GLU A 27 5.17 11.55 11.25
C GLU A 27 6.52 12.20 10.91
N GLN A 28 6.48 13.31 10.19
CA GLN A 28 7.68 13.83 9.54
C GLN A 28 8.57 14.58 10.52
N GLN A 29 9.83 14.16 10.65
CA GLN A 29 10.83 14.99 11.29
C GLN A 29 11.08 16.23 10.43
N SER A 30 11.25 17.40 11.04
CA SER A 30 11.46 18.65 10.31
C SER A 30 12.64 18.57 9.34
N SER A 31 13.70 17.84 9.69
CA SER A 31 14.84 17.58 8.81
C SER A 31 14.49 16.85 7.51
N HIS A 32 13.46 16.00 7.52
CA HIS A 32 12.99 15.31 6.31
C HIS A 32 12.18 16.23 5.40
N LEU A 33 11.42 17.16 5.99
CA LEU A 33 10.72 18.21 5.25
C LEU A 33 11.72 19.15 4.58
N ASP A 34 12.76 19.57 5.30
CA ASP A 34 13.84 20.40 4.75
C ASP A 34 14.58 19.67 3.59
N PHE A 35 14.79 18.36 3.74
CA PHE A 35 15.40 17.54 2.68
C PHE A 35 14.48 17.40 1.46
N ALA A 36 13.17 17.20 1.67
CA ALA A 36 12.19 17.12 0.60
C ALA A 36 12.12 18.42 -0.19
N GLU A 37 12.08 19.57 0.49
CA GLU A 37 12.11 20.90 -0.12
C GLU A 37 13.38 21.11 -0.95
N SER A 38 14.56 20.83 -0.38
CA SER A 38 15.85 20.95 -1.10
C SER A 38 16.01 19.98 -2.28
N SER A 39 15.27 18.87 -2.26
CA SER A 39 15.22 17.88 -3.35
C SER A 39 14.11 18.14 -4.37
N GLY A 40 13.31 19.20 -4.21
CA GLY A 40 12.20 19.53 -5.12
C GLY A 40 10.98 18.61 -5.01
N VAL A 41 10.84 17.88 -3.90
CA VAL A 41 9.69 17.00 -3.64
C VAL A 41 8.55 17.83 -3.05
N THR A 42 7.58 18.18 -3.88
CA THR A 42 6.49 19.09 -3.47
C THR A 42 5.24 18.40 -2.96
N LEU A 43 4.98 17.14 -3.33
CA LEU A 43 3.75 16.44 -2.95
C LEU A 43 3.93 15.74 -1.60
N MET A 44 3.04 15.99 -0.64
CA MET A 44 3.13 15.40 0.70
C MET A 44 1.76 15.14 1.32
N THR A 45 1.70 14.19 2.24
CA THR A 45 0.50 13.93 3.06
C THR A 45 0.58 14.57 4.44
N PHE A 46 -0.58 14.93 4.96
CA PHE A 46 -0.79 15.31 6.34
C PHE A 46 -2.16 14.81 6.81
N ASP A 47 -2.32 14.63 8.12
CA ASP A 47 -3.56 14.16 8.74
C ASP A 47 -3.91 14.88 10.06
N CYS A 48 -3.06 15.77 10.55
CA CYS A 48 -3.34 16.59 11.74
C CYS A 48 -2.73 18.00 11.63
N LEU A 49 -3.10 18.87 12.58
CA LEU A 49 -2.63 20.25 12.62
C LEU A 49 -1.15 20.36 13.01
N GLU A 50 -0.65 19.43 13.82
CA GLU A 50 0.76 19.38 14.23
C GLU A 50 1.68 19.06 13.05
N GLU A 51 1.26 18.19 12.12
CA GLU A 51 1.98 17.96 10.87
C GLU A 51 1.96 19.21 9.98
N LEU A 52 0.80 19.86 9.86
CA LEU A 52 0.63 21.07 9.08
C LEU A 52 1.58 22.20 9.54
N GLN A 53 1.73 22.40 10.86
CA GLN A 53 2.62 23.42 11.43
C GLN A 53 4.10 23.21 11.13
N LYS A 54 4.53 21.97 10.87
CA LYS A 54 5.93 21.68 10.53
C LYS A 54 6.26 22.00 9.07
N ILE A 55 5.25 22.02 8.20
CA ILE A 55 5.43 22.28 6.77
C ILE A 55 5.67 23.78 6.57
N LYS A 56 6.90 24.15 6.24
CA LYS A 56 7.28 25.56 5.98
C LYS A 56 7.28 25.89 4.49
N ASP A 57 7.50 24.89 3.64
CA ASP A 57 7.50 25.06 2.19
C ASP A 57 6.14 25.54 1.69
N LYS A 58 6.12 26.72 1.05
CA LYS A 58 4.91 27.32 0.47
C LYS A 58 4.56 26.74 -0.90
N ASN A 59 5.49 26.05 -1.54
CA ASN A 59 5.26 25.30 -2.79
C ASN A 59 4.74 23.88 -2.53
N ALA A 60 4.68 23.47 -1.26
CA ALA A 60 4.14 22.17 -0.87
C ALA A 60 2.68 22.02 -1.34
N ARG A 61 2.44 20.89 -2.02
CA ARG A 61 1.14 20.43 -2.49
C ARG A 61 0.65 19.35 -1.54
N LEU A 62 -0.39 19.66 -0.77
CA LEU A 62 -0.82 18.82 0.33
C LEU A 62 -1.97 17.89 -0.06
N LEU A 63 -1.86 16.63 0.35
CA LEU A 63 -2.94 15.65 0.33
C LEU A 63 -3.42 15.39 1.76
N LEU A 64 -4.67 15.72 2.06
CA LEU A 64 -5.23 15.39 3.36
C LEU A 64 -5.54 13.90 3.41
N ARG A 65 -4.96 13.19 4.37
CA ARG A 65 -5.23 11.77 4.58
C ARG A 65 -6.33 11.57 5.62
N PHE A 66 -7.34 10.78 5.26
CA PHE A 66 -8.39 10.37 6.19
C PHE A 66 -8.34 8.87 6.49
N SER A 67 -8.97 8.47 7.61
CA SER A 67 -9.09 7.06 7.97
C SER A 67 -10.22 6.38 7.21
N ALA A 68 -9.88 5.40 6.37
CA ALA A 68 -10.82 4.72 5.49
C ALA A 68 -11.74 3.70 6.19
N GLN A 69 -11.34 3.17 7.35
CA GLN A 69 -12.08 2.09 8.01
C GLN A 69 -13.43 2.55 8.57
N ALA A 70 -14.40 1.63 8.60
CA ALA A 70 -15.69 1.79 9.26
C ALA A 70 -15.85 0.62 10.25
N GLY A 71 -15.86 0.89 11.56
CA GLY A 71 -16.23 -0.08 12.60
C GLY A 71 -15.09 -0.69 13.45
N ASP A 72 -15.51 -1.33 14.54
CA ASP A 72 -14.74 -1.71 15.75
C ASP A 72 -13.68 -2.83 15.57
N HIS A 73 -13.46 -3.34 14.35
CA HIS A 73 -12.39 -4.32 14.11
C HIS A 73 -11.08 -3.59 13.80
N GLU A 74 -10.55 -2.98 14.86
CA GLU A 74 -9.39 -2.11 14.88
C GLU A 74 -8.09 -2.82 14.46
N ASP A 75 -7.76 -2.80 13.17
CA ASP A 75 -6.37 -3.03 12.77
C ASP A 75 -5.52 -1.87 13.34
N ARG A 76 -4.52 -2.17 14.18
CA ARG A 76 -3.76 -1.17 14.97
C ARG A 76 -3.15 -0.03 14.11
N MET A 77 -2.97 -0.25 12.82
CA MET A 77 -2.42 0.74 11.87
C MET A 77 -3.44 1.81 11.47
N ALA A 78 -4.72 1.46 11.34
CA ALA A 78 -5.78 2.39 10.96
C ALA A 78 -6.14 3.37 12.09
N ARG A 79 -5.86 2.99 13.35
CA ARG A 79 -5.91 3.88 14.51
C ARG A 79 -4.80 4.93 14.53
N LYS A 80 -3.68 4.66 13.88
CA LYS A 80 -2.49 5.51 13.97
C LYS A 80 -2.52 6.67 12.98
N TYR A 81 -3.20 6.52 11.85
CA TYR A 81 -3.07 7.43 10.72
C TYR A 81 -4.40 7.78 10.06
N GLY A 82 -4.51 9.04 9.66
CA GLY A 82 -5.67 9.60 8.96
C GLY A 82 -6.68 10.24 9.92
N CYS A 83 -7.12 11.44 9.58
CA CYS A 83 -8.17 12.13 10.33
C CYS A 83 -9.55 11.50 10.10
N SER A 84 -10.47 11.74 11.03
CA SER A 84 -11.89 11.48 10.78
C SER A 84 -12.46 12.48 9.77
N ILE A 85 -13.62 12.16 9.18
CA ILE A 85 -14.35 13.10 8.31
C ILE A 85 -14.77 14.36 9.05
N LEU A 86 -15.03 14.26 10.37
CA LEU A 86 -15.43 15.40 11.21
C LEU A 86 -14.25 16.36 11.44
N GLU A 87 -13.05 15.81 11.67
CA GLU A 87 -11.84 16.61 11.84
C GLU A 87 -11.34 17.20 10.52
N ALA A 88 -11.55 16.49 9.41
CA ALA A 88 -11.08 16.88 8.08
C ALA A 88 -11.51 18.30 7.70
N GLU A 89 -12.76 18.67 7.94
CA GLU A 89 -13.25 20.03 7.62
C GLU A 89 -12.49 21.11 8.39
N HIS A 90 -12.26 20.90 9.69
CA HIS A 90 -11.50 21.83 10.52
C HIS A 90 -10.05 21.95 10.04
N ILE A 91 -9.41 20.81 9.75
CA ILE A 91 -8.04 20.75 9.25
C ILE A 91 -7.89 21.48 7.91
N LEU A 92 -8.80 21.24 6.96
CA LEU A 92 -8.81 21.93 5.66
C LEU A 92 -8.96 23.44 5.79
N ARG A 93 -9.76 23.90 6.75
CA ARG A 93 -9.98 25.32 7.00
C ARG A 93 -8.70 25.97 7.50
N VAL A 94 -8.08 25.38 8.53
CA VAL A 94 -6.83 25.87 9.09
C VAL A 94 -5.71 25.86 8.06
N ALA A 95 -5.61 24.81 7.23
CA ALA A 95 -4.64 24.75 6.13
C ALA A 95 -4.80 25.90 5.14
N THR A 96 -6.05 26.22 4.78
CA THR A 96 -6.36 27.33 3.85
C THR A 96 -6.05 28.68 4.49
N ASP A 97 -6.42 28.89 5.76
CA ASP A 97 -6.16 30.13 6.50
C ASP A 97 -4.66 30.41 6.68
N GLN A 98 -3.84 29.36 6.77
CA GLN A 98 -2.37 29.43 6.84
C GLN A 98 -1.70 29.59 5.45
N GLY A 99 -2.48 29.59 4.38
CA GLY A 99 -2.02 29.75 2.99
C GLY A 99 -1.35 28.51 2.43
N HIS A 100 -1.67 27.31 2.91
CA HIS A 100 -1.19 26.06 2.32
C HIS A 100 -2.01 25.65 1.09
N THR A 101 -1.35 25.02 0.12
CA THR A 101 -2.01 24.54 -1.10
C THR A 101 -2.45 23.10 -0.92
N VAL A 102 -3.72 22.88 -0.52
CA VAL A 102 -4.31 21.54 -0.49
C VAL A 102 -4.80 21.15 -1.88
N VAL A 103 -4.22 20.09 -2.45
CA VAL A 103 -4.49 19.66 -3.83
C VAL A 103 -5.33 18.39 -3.92
N GLY A 104 -5.63 17.72 -2.80
CA GLY A 104 -6.30 16.43 -2.87
C GLY A 104 -6.52 15.72 -1.56
N ILE A 105 -7.08 14.52 -1.68
CA ILE A 105 -7.35 13.60 -0.58
C ILE A 105 -6.56 12.32 -0.79
N ALA A 106 -6.07 11.74 0.29
CA ALA A 106 -5.46 10.42 0.33
C ALA A 106 -6.19 9.50 1.30
N PHE A 107 -6.18 8.20 1.02
CA PHE A 107 -6.49 7.18 2.01
C PHE A 107 -5.61 5.96 1.80
N HIS A 108 -5.59 5.07 2.79
CA HIS A 108 -4.85 3.82 2.66
C HIS A 108 -5.69 2.68 3.25
N ILE A 109 -5.98 1.68 2.44
CA ILE A 109 -6.64 0.45 2.91
C ILE A 109 -5.57 -0.45 3.50
N GLY A 110 -5.23 -0.18 4.76
CA GLY A 110 -4.28 -0.97 5.54
C GLY A 110 -4.98 -2.10 6.28
N GLY A 111 -4.44 -3.32 6.19
CA GLY A 111 -4.84 -4.42 7.06
C GLY A 111 -4.69 -5.80 6.46
N ARG A 112 -4.65 -6.82 7.32
CA ARG A 112 -4.60 -8.23 6.87
C ARG A 112 -5.96 -8.74 6.38
N HIS A 113 -7.03 -8.01 6.70
CA HIS A 113 -8.42 -8.36 6.45
C HIS A 113 -9.17 -7.18 5.82
N PHE A 114 -8.87 -6.88 4.56
CA PHE A 114 -9.66 -5.91 3.80
C PHE A 114 -10.64 -6.63 2.87
N SER A 115 -11.79 -6.01 2.62
CA SER A 115 -12.78 -6.45 1.62
C SER A 115 -12.75 -5.52 0.41
N THR A 116 -13.28 -5.98 -0.72
CA THR A 116 -13.52 -5.12 -1.90
C THR A 116 -14.35 -3.89 -1.53
N GLU A 117 -15.36 -4.06 -0.68
CA GLU A 117 -16.23 -2.99 -0.20
C GLU A 117 -15.50 -1.90 0.61
N SER A 118 -14.36 -2.23 1.22
CA SER A 118 -13.55 -1.24 1.93
C SER A 118 -13.03 -0.15 0.98
N TYR A 119 -12.67 -0.52 -0.26
CA TYR A 119 -12.26 0.45 -1.28
C TYR A 119 -13.43 1.30 -1.76
N ARG A 120 -14.60 0.69 -2.02
CA ARG A 120 -15.80 1.43 -2.43
C ARG A 120 -16.18 2.47 -1.38
N SER A 121 -16.28 2.06 -0.11
CA SER A 121 -16.62 2.97 0.99
C SER A 121 -15.59 4.09 1.17
N ALA A 122 -14.29 3.80 0.97
CA ALA A 122 -13.27 4.83 1.05
C ALA A 122 -13.36 5.84 -0.10
N ILE A 123 -13.62 5.39 -1.33
CA ILE A 123 -13.81 6.27 -2.49
C ILE A 123 -15.03 7.17 -2.29
N GLU A 124 -16.14 6.63 -1.78
CA GLU A 124 -17.34 7.39 -1.43
C GLU A 124 -17.05 8.48 -0.37
N LYS A 125 -16.34 8.12 0.70
CA LYS A 125 -15.90 9.08 1.73
C LYS A 125 -14.98 10.15 1.16
N ALA A 126 -14.04 9.77 0.28
CA ALA A 126 -13.17 10.73 -0.39
C ALA A 126 -13.99 11.72 -1.22
N ARG A 127 -14.99 11.26 -1.97
CA ARG A 127 -15.90 12.13 -2.74
C ARG A 127 -16.58 13.16 -1.85
N ARG A 128 -17.08 12.74 -0.69
CA ARG A 128 -17.69 13.64 0.29
C ARG A 128 -16.70 14.72 0.77
N LEU A 129 -15.44 14.36 1.01
CA LEU A 129 -14.41 15.34 1.38
C LEU A 129 -14.10 16.32 0.25
N PHE A 130 -14.08 15.86 -1.01
CA PHE A 130 -13.97 16.74 -2.17
C PHE A 130 -15.15 17.73 -2.28
N ASP A 131 -16.38 17.29 -1.96
CA ASP A 131 -17.54 18.17 -1.94
C ASP A 131 -17.46 19.23 -0.84
N ILE A 132 -17.07 18.82 0.37
CA ILE A 132 -16.83 19.73 1.51
C ILE A 132 -15.75 20.76 1.14
N SER A 133 -14.64 20.31 0.56
CA SER A 133 -13.55 21.20 0.17
C SER A 133 -13.96 22.19 -0.92
N ALA A 134 -14.80 21.76 -1.88
CA ALA A 134 -15.32 22.63 -2.92
C ALA A 134 -16.22 23.75 -2.35
N GLN A 135 -17.03 23.45 -1.33
CA GLN A 135 -17.83 24.46 -0.62
C GLN A 135 -16.96 25.50 0.10
N MET A 136 -15.73 25.14 0.47
CA MET A 136 -14.73 26.02 1.07
C MET A 136 -13.88 26.78 0.04
N GLY A 137 -14.13 26.59 -1.26
CA GLY A 137 -13.34 27.19 -2.34
C GLY A 137 -12.00 26.49 -2.63
N ILE A 138 -11.76 25.32 -2.02
CA ILE A 138 -10.54 24.54 -2.23
C ILE A 138 -10.72 23.66 -3.48
N LYS A 139 -9.96 23.97 -4.53
CA LYS A 139 -9.98 23.19 -5.78
C LYS A 139 -8.99 22.02 -5.71
N MET A 140 -9.50 20.86 -5.34
CA MET A 140 -8.72 19.61 -5.37
C MET A 140 -8.64 19.02 -6.79
N THR A 141 -7.51 18.39 -7.09
CA THR A 141 -7.20 17.79 -8.40
C THR A 141 -6.59 16.39 -8.29
N VAL A 142 -6.24 15.92 -7.09
CA VAL A 142 -5.56 14.64 -6.89
C VAL A 142 -6.33 13.76 -5.91
N LEU A 143 -6.55 12.50 -6.28
CA LEU A 143 -7.05 11.46 -5.38
C LEU A 143 -5.98 10.38 -5.26
N ASP A 144 -5.57 10.07 -4.05
CA ASP A 144 -4.66 8.96 -3.77
C ASP A 144 -5.41 7.82 -3.07
N ILE A 145 -5.54 6.68 -3.76
CA ILE A 145 -6.24 5.50 -3.25
C ILE A 145 -5.35 4.61 -2.38
N GLY A 146 -4.09 4.99 -2.18
CA GLY A 146 -3.13 4.30 -1.36
C GLY A 146 -2.78 2.90 -1.86
N GLY A 147 -2.44 2.03 -0.93
CA GLY A 147 -2.03 0.66 -1.19
C GLY A 147 -3.00 -0.37 -0.62
N GLY A 148 -2.46 -1.52 -0.23
CA GLY A 148 -3.24 -2.68 0.26
C GLY A 148 -3.47 -3.76 -0.80
N PHE A 149 -3.11 -3.50 -2.06
CA PHE A 149 -3.24 -4.46 -3.15
C PHE A 149 -2.42 -5.74 -2.91
N VAL A 150 -3.06 -6.90 -3.08
CA VAL A 150 -2.43 -8.20 -2.88
C VAL A 150 -1.57 -8.61 -4.08
N GLY A 151 -0.29 -8.91 -3.83
CA GLY A 151 0.66 -9.32 -4.88
C GLY A 151 0.93 -10.82 -4.99
N SER A 152 0.30 -11.65 -4.16
CA SER A 152 0.54 -13.11 -4.19
C SER A 152 -0.21 -13.75 -5.36
N THR A 153 0.46 -14.64 -6.11
CA THR A 153 -0.18 -15.44 -7.18
C THR A 153 -1.41 -16.21 -6.69
N ARG A 154 -1.43 -16.63 -5.41
CA ARG A 154 -2.57 -17.33 -4.80
C ARG A 154 -3.80 -16.45 -4.54
N ARG A 155 -3.65 -15.12 -4.62
CA ARG A 155 -4.71 -14.14 -4.37
C ARG A 155 -4.98 -13.27 -5.59
N ARG A 156 -4.68 -13.78 -6.80
CA ARG A 156 -4.86 -13.04 -8.06
C ARG A 156 -6.33 -12.69 -8.31
N ASP A 157 -7.26 -13.61 -8.06
CA ASP A 157 -8.69 -13.36 -8.30
C ASP A 157 -9.22 -12.26 -7.37
N LEU A 158 -8.76 -12.22 -6.12
CA LEU A 158 -9.10 -11.14 -5.19
C LEU A 158 -8.57 -9.79 -5.69
N PHE A 159 -7.36 -9.73 -6.26
CA PHE A 159 -6.85 -8.49 -6.85
C PHE A 159 -7.72 -8.00 -8.00
N ILE A 160 -8.14 -8.91 -8.90
CA ILE A 160 -9.02 -8.56 -10.03
C ILE A 160 -10.34 -7.99 -9.52
N GLN A 161 -10.96 -8.64 -8.53
CA GLN A 161 -12.20 -8.15 -7.91
C GLN A 161 -12.03 -6.76 -7.30
N VAL A 162 -10.91 -6.51 -6.59
CA VAL A 162 -10.59 -5.18 -6.06
C VAL A 162 -10.48 -4.14 -7.18
N CYS A 163 -9.79 -4.46 -8.28
CA CYS A 163 -9.67 -3.55 -9.41
C CYS A 163 -11.02 -3.23 -10.05
N GLU A 164 -11.92 -4.21 -10.18
CA GLU A 164 -13.28 -4.01 -10.69
C GLU A 164 -14.11 -3.12 -9.77
N THR A 165 -14.08 -3.37 -8.46
CA THR A 165 -14.76 -2.53 -7.47
C THR A 165 -14.22 -1.10 -7.46
N VAL A 166 -12.89 -0.93 -7.47
CA VAL A 166 -12.25 0.39 -7.54
C VAL A 166 -12.64 1.12 -8.81
N ARG A 167 -12.59 0.45 -9.97
CA ARG A 167 -12.98 1.06 -11.26
C ARG A 167 -14.43 1.53 -11.22
N SER A 168 -15.35 0.67 -10.81
CA SER A 168 -16.78 1.03 -10.71
C SER A 168 -17.02 2.20 -9.76
N ALA A 169 -16.36 2.22 -8.60
CA ALA A 169 -16.51 3.31 -7.64
C ALA A 169 -15.88 4.63 -8.12
N LEU A 170 -14.76 4.57 -8.85
CA LEU A 170 -14.14 5.74 -9.46
C LEU A 170 -15.01 6.30 -10.60
N ASP A 171 -15.57 5.45 -11.46
CA ASP A 171 -16.47 5.89 -12.53
C ASP A 171 -17.73 6.58 -11.97
N GLU A 172 -18.24 6.09 -10.84
CA GLU A 172 -19.41 6.63 -10.15
C GLU A 172 -19.12 7.98 -9.45
N HIS A 173 -18.03 8.07 -8.70
CA HIS A 173 -17.75 9.21 -7.82
C HIS A 173 -16.76 10.24 -8.38
N PHE A 174 -15.86 9.82 -9.26
CA PHE A 174 -14.77 10.62 -9.84
C PHE A 174 -14.70 10.42 -11.36
N PRO A 175 -15.76 10.80 -12.11
CA PRO A 175 -15.80 10.60 -13.55
C PRO A 175 -14.66 11.33 -14.25
N SER A 176 -14.15 10.77 -15.37
CA SER A 176 -12.98 11.31 -16.08
C SER A 176 -13.13 12.75 -16.57
N THR A 177 -14.37 13.23 -16.73
CA THR A 177 -14.68 14.62 -17.08
C THR A 177 -14.36 15.62 -15.97
N GLY A 178 -14.20 15.15 -14.72
CA GLY A 178 -13.91 15.99 -13.56
C GLY A 178 -12.46 16.48 -13.47
N GLY A 179 -11.55 16.01 -14.34
CA GLY A 179 -10.14 16.43 -14.34
C GLY A 179 -9.36 16.01 -13.09
N ILE A 180 -9.83 14.99 -12.38
CA ILE A 180 -9.15 14.44 -11.20
C ILE A 180 -8.06 13.45 -11.62
N HIS A 181 -6.86 13.64 -11.10
CA HIS A 181 -5.74 12.73 -11.26
C HIS A 181 -5.75 11.70 -10.14
N VAL A 182 -6.01 10.44 -10.48
CA VAL A 182 -6.02 9.33 -9.51
C VAL A 182 -4.64 8.66 -9.48
N ILE A 183 -4.06 8.55 -8.30
CA ILE A 183 -2.78 7.85 -8.03
C ILE A 183 -2.98 6.73 -7.01
N ALA A 184 -2.02 5.81 -6.94
CA ALA A 184 -2.02 4.68 -6.00
C ALA A 184 -0.60 4.39 -5.50
N GLU A 185 -0.50 3.74 -4.34
CA GLU A 185 0.76 3.39 -3.65
C GLU A 185 0.94 1.84 -3.55
N PRO A 186 1.07 1.11 -4.67
CA PRO A 186 1.19 -0.35 -4.65
C PRO A 186 2.56 -0.81 -4.13
N GLY A 187 2.64 -1.20 -2.85
CA GLY A 187 3.84 -1.81 -2.27
C GLY A 187 3.86 -3.33 -2.43
N GLN A 188 3.06 -4.03 -1.61
CA GLN A 188 3.02 -5.49 -1.56
C GLN A 188 2.76 -6.11 -2.94
N TYR A 189 1.88 -5.49 -3.72
CA TYR A 189 1.54 -5.92 -5.07
C TYR A 189 2.76 -6.13 -5.97
N MET A 190 3.71 -5.19 -5.94
CA MET A 190 4.86 -5.18 -6.84
C MET A 190 5.91 -6.23 -6.52
N VAL A 191 6.06 -6.60 -5.24
CA VAL A 191 7.22 -7.37 -4.77
C VAL A 191 6.91 -8.77 -4.23
N THR A 192 5.66 -9.08 -3.86
CA THR A 192 5.35 -10.31 -3.10
C THR A 192 5.72 -11.59 -3.85
N SER A 193 5.39 -11.68 -5.13
CA SER A 193 5.64 -12.87 -5.94
C SER A 193 7.06 -12.95 -6.49
N SER A 194 7.83 -11.85 -6.41
CA SER A 194 9.16 -11.72 -7.00
C SER A 194 10.25 -12.43 -6.19
N PHE A 195 10.00 -12.74 -4.92
CA PHE A 195 10.99 -13.35 -4.02
C PHE A 195 10.54 -14.72 -3.52
N THR A 196 11.46 -15.69 -3.56
CA THR A 196 11.31 -16.99 -2.91
C THR A 196 12.41 -17.17 -1.87
N LEU A 197 12.03 -17.32 -0.60
CA LEU A 197 12.98 -17.56 0.48
C LEU A 197 13.19 -19.07 0.70
N ALA A 198 14.41 -19.54 0.45
CA ALA A 198 14.83 -20.90 0.79
C ALA A 198 15.62 -20.89 2.11
N VAL A 199 15.22 -21.74 3.06
CA VAL A 199 15.89 -21.85 4.38
C VAL A 199 16.33 -23.28 4.64
N LYS A 200 17.51 -23.44 5.27
CA LYS A 200 18.02 -24.74 5.70
C LYS A 200 17.48 -25.07 7.09
N VAL A 201 16.93 -26.27 7.26
CA VAL A 201 16.62 -26.80 8.59
C VAL A 201 17.93 -27.17 9.28
N VAL A 202 18.31 -26.42 10.31
CA VAL A 202 19.56 -26.63 11.06
C VAL A 202 19.41 -27.54 12.27
N ALA A 203 18.19 -27.67 12.80
CA ALA A 203 17.89 -28.54 13.93
C ALA A 203 16.42 -28.96 13.90
N LYS A 204 16.12 -30.15 14.42
CA LYS A 204 14.76 -30.65 14.68
C LYS A 204 14.72 -31.20 16.09
N ARG A 205 13.76 -30.76 16.91
CA ARG A 205 13.50 -31.31 18.24
C ARG A 205 12.18 -32.08 18.22
N THR A 206 12.21 -33.33 18.65
CA THR A 206 11.00 -34.12 18.90
C THR A 206 10.54 -33.86 20.33
N ARG A 207 9.26 -33.53 20.52
CA ARG A 207 8.62 -33.51 21.84
C ARG A 207 7.73 -34.73 21.96
N GLN A 208 7.89 -35.48 23.04
CA GLN A 208 6.88 -36.46 23.46
C GLN A 208 5.77 -35.71 24.17
N THR A 209 4.53 -35.92 23.73
CA THR A 209 3.34 -35.41 24.41
C THR A 209 2.53 -36.62 24.86
N ASN A 210 2.19 -36.67 26.14
CA ASN A 210 1.25 -37.65 26.68
C ASN A 210 -0.16 -37.10 26.44
N VAL A 211 -0.95 -37.82 25.64
CA VAL A 211 -2.39 -37.58 25.52
C VAL A 211 -3.05 -38.85 26.08
N ASP A 212 -3.86 -38.69 27.13
CA ASP A 212 -4.60 -39.78 27.79
C ASP A 212 -3.73 -40.98 28.23
N GLY A 213 -2.52 -40.70 28.75
CA GLY A 213 -1.60 -41.74 29.23
C GLY A 213 -0.84 -42.51 28.15
N ILE A 214 -1.01 -42.14 26.88
CA ILE A 214 -0.29 -42.72 25.74
C ILE A 214 0.77 -41.72 25.27
N SER A 215 2.04 -42.14 25.31
CA SER A 215 3.16 -41.35 24.79
C SER A 215 3.15 -41.39 23.27
N CYS A 216 2.85 -40.25 22.64
CA CYS A 216 2.82 -40.11 21.19
C CYS A 216 3.97 -39.21 20.71
N ASN A 217 4.67 -39.66 19.67
CA ASN A 217 5.63 -38.84 18.92
C ASN A 217 4.85 -37.92 17.96
N VAL A 218 4.49 -36.71 18.42
CA VAL A 218 3.80 -35.75 17.55
C VAL A 218 4.83 -35.00 16.71
N ALA A 219 4.96 -35.39 15.44
CA ALA A 219 5.64 -34.58 14.44
C ALA A 219 4.67 -33.49 13.94
N PHE A 220 4.78 -32.28 14.49
CA PHE A 220 4.08 -31.11 13.93
C PHE A 220 4.67 -30.78 12.55
N THR A 221 4.10 -31.38 11.50
CA THR A 221 4.31 -30.89 10.13
C THR A 221 3.13 -30.00 9.80
N ARG A 222 3.33 -28.67 9.85
CA ARG A 222 2.37 -27.75 9.25
C ARG A 222 2.32 -28.03 7.74
N PRO A 223 1.14 -28.23 7.12
CA PRO A 223 1.03 -28.53 5.68
C PRO A 223 1.65 -27.46 4.76
N SER A 224 1.87 -26.25 5.27
CA SER A 224 2.42 -25.12 4.51
C SER A 224 3.93 -25.19 4.26
N LEU A 225 4.67 -26.01 5.01
CA LEU A 225 6.08 -26.27 4.74
C LEU A 225 6.18 -27.44 3.76
N ARG A 226 6.27 -27.13 2.46
CA ARG A 226 6.76 -28.11 1.48
C ARG A 226 8.22 -28.39 1.84
N LEU A 227 8.44 -29.46 2.61
CA LEU A 227 9.76 -30.05 2.76
C LEU A 227 10.14 -30.58 1.38
N PHE A 228 11.04 -29.88 0.68
CA PHE A 228 11.76 -30.46 -0.43
C PHE A 228 12.64 -31.57 0.15
N ARG A 229 12.09 -32.78 0.18
CA ARG A 229 12.83 -33.98 0.53
C ARG A 229 13.76 -34.26 -0.65
N SER A 230 15.05 -34.12 -0.41
CA SER A 230 16.10 -34.52 -1.35
C SER A 230 16.13 -36.04 -1.43
N GLU A 231 15.30 -36.65 -2.26
CA GLU A 231 15.74 -37.84 -2.99
C GLU A 231 16.53 -37.35 -4.20
N ILE A 232 17.70 -36.76 -3.92
CA ILE A 232 18.68 -36.44 -4.94
C ILE A 232 19.45 -37.73 -5.17
N SER A 233 19.05 -38.49 -6.20
CA SER A 233 19.95 -39.48 -6.78
C SER A 233 21.21 -38.76 -7.27
N GLU A 234 22.37 -39.41 -7.15
CA GLU A 234 23.70 -38.79 -7.35
C GLU A 234 23.93 -38.13 -8.72
N GLY A 235 22.99 -38.27 -9.67
CA GLY A 235 23.02 -37.68 -11.01
C GLY A 235 22.53 -36.22 -11.12
N GLU A 236 21.84 -35.64 -10.12
CA GLU A 236 21.27 -34.29 -10.21
C GLU A 236 22.05 -33.20 -9.46
N ARG A 237 23.38 -33.29 -9.42
CA ARG A 237 24.27 -32.30 -8.77
C ARG A 237 24.46 -30.98 -9.54
N ASN A 238 23.65 -30.67 -10.55
CA ASN A 238 23.81 -29.46 -11.35
C ASN A 238 22.67 -28.44 -11.12
N TRP A 239 22.59 -27.91 -9.90
CA TRP A 239 21.59 -26.90 -9.50
C TRP A 239 21.86 -25.51 -10.12
N ARG A 240 23.10 -25.23 -10.55
CA ARG A 240 23.49 -23.94 -11.12
C ARG A 240 22.85 -23.63 -12.48
N GLN A 241 22.43 -24.64 -13.25
CA GLN A 241 21.84 -24.43 -14.58
C GLN A 241 20.30 -24.31 -14.57
N LYS A 242 19.59 -24.82 -13.56
CA LYS A 242 18.11 -24.78 -13.52
C LYS A 242 17.53 -23.46 -13.01
N CYS A 243 18.25 -22.72 -12.16
CA CYS A 243 17.78 -21.42 -11.62
C CYS A 243 17.99 -20.23 -12.56
N CYS A 244 18.70 -20.41 -13.69
CA CYS A 244 19.00 -19.34 -14.65
C CYS A 244 18.20 -19.42 -15.97
N ARG A 245 17.14 -20.23 -16.06
CA ARG A 245 16.24 -20.15 -17.22
C ARG A 245 15.22 -19.01 -17.00
N PRO A 246 15.13 -18.02 -17.91
CA PRO A 246 14.04 -17.08 -17.91
C PRO A 246 12.74 -17.85 -18.11
N VAL A 247 11.72 -17.56 -17.30
CA VAL A 247 10.35 -18.03 -17.53
C VAL A 247 9.75 -17.15 -18.64
N TYR A 248 10.20 -17.37 -19.87
CA TYR A 248 9.58 -16.85 -21.09
C TYR A 248 9.64 -17.94 -22.15
N SER A 249 8.73 -18.90 -22.04
CA SER A 249 8.38 -19.81 -23.13
C SER A 249 7.06 -20.49 -22.76
N ASP A 250 5.96 -19.81 -23.08
CA ASP A 250 4.67 -20.41 -23.48
C ASP A 250 3.71 -19.27 -23.92
N LEU A 251 4.12 -18.55 -24.96
CA LEU A 251 3.18 -17.93 -25.90
C LEU A 251 3.23 -18.80 -27.15
N GLY A 252 2.40 -19.84 -27.14
CA GLY A 252 2.15 -20.67 -28.32
C GLY A 252 1.39 -19.85 -29.35
N ALA A 253 2.03 -19.63 -30.50
CA ALA A 253 1.35 -19.26 -31.72
C ALA A 253 0.34 -20.35 -32.10
N ARG A 254 -0.94 -19.99 -32.16
CA ARG A 254 -1.90 -20.39 -33.20
C ARG A 254 -2.90 -19.26 -33.39
#